data_AF-A0A355UQZ6-F1
#
_entry.id   AF-A0A355UQZ6-F1
#
_cell.length_a   1.000
_cell.length_b   1.000
_cell.length_c   1.000
_cell.angle_alpha   90.00
_cell.angle_beta   90.00
_cell.angle_gamma   90.00
#
_symmetry.space_group_name_H-M   'P 1'
#
loop_
_entity.id
_entity.type
_entity.pdbx_description
1 polymer ?
#
loop_
_entity_poly.entity_id
_entity_poly.type
_entity_poly.pdbx_seq_one_letter_code
_entity_poly.pdbx_strand_id
1 'polypeptide(L)'
;MSWFNNLKIGAKITAGFIVLLALLTTLGIVASFNLRALHKSDTELYERNLVPIGEIAHVAISFQRIRVNLRDATIDLQMSDKIERKDRIKELDAIIYGELKKFEKTIKDNEVRQEFEALNASMTSFSSQKEKILALALVNKNLEAVKYMRGDALVAAQAIDKSIGKLIDRKTKLAKQRADNNTVAAN
;
A
#
# COMPACT_ATOMS: atom_id res chain seq x y z
N MET A 1 1.64 60.73 -19.01
CA MET A 1 2.03 61.26 -17.67
C MET A 1 1.25 62.49 -17.21
N SER A 2 0.88 63.44 -18.08
CA SER A 2 0.10 64.64 -17.68
C SER A 2 -1.25 64.33 -17.02
N TRP A 3 -1.93 63.27 -17.47
CA TRP A 3 -3.24 62.86 -16.94
C TRP A 3 -3.19 62.44 -15.47
N PHE A 4 -2.18 61.68 -15.04
CA PHE A 4 -2.00 61.27 -13.66
C PHE A 4 -1.55 62.45 -12.79
N ASN A 5 -0.68 63.32 -13.31
CA ASN A 5 -0.20 64.51 -12.60
C ASN A 5 -1.33 65.51 -12.31
N ASN A 6 -2.35 65.58 -13.17
CA ASN A 6 -3.52 66.46 -13.03
C ASN A 6 -4.60 65.93 -12.06
N LEU A 7 -4.44 64.72 -11.49
CA LEU A 7 -5.37 64.18 -10.50
C LEU A 7 -5.16 64.82 -9.12
N LYS A 8 -6.27 64.99 -8.37
CA LYS A 8 -6.25 65.36 -6.94
C LYS A 8 -5.45 64.32 -6.13
N ILE A 9 -4.78 64.74 -5.05
CA ILE A 9 -3.96 63.86 -4.20
C ILE A 9 -4.72 62.60 -3.78
N GLY A 10 -5.99 62.71 -3.37
CA GLY A 10 -6.80 61.55 -2.98
C GLY A 10 -6.97 60.51 -4.10
N ALA A 11 -7.19 60.95 -5.34
CA ALA A 11 -7.34 60.04 -6.49
C ALA A 11 -6.02 59.32 -6.83
N LYS A 12 -4.87 59.97 -6.66
CA LYS A 12 -3.54 59.35 -6.84
C LYS A 12 -3.30 58.24 -5.82
N ILE A 13 -3.66 58.47 -4.55
CA ILE A 13 -3.54 57.47 -3.47
C ILE A 13 -4.46 56.28 -3.73
N THR A 14 -5.73 56.52 -4.08
CA THR A 14 -6.69 55.45 -4.38
C THR A 14 -6.26 54.61 -5.57
N ALA A 15 -5.76 55.23 -6.65
CA ALA A 15 -5.25 54.50 -7.81
C ALA A 15 -4.07 53.59 -7.44
N GLY A 16 -3.13 54.07 -6.61
CA GLY A 16 -2.04 53.25 -6.08
C GLY A 16 -2.54 52.08 -5.22
N PHE A 17 -3.54 52.31 -4.38
CA PHE A 17 -4.15 51.26 -3.57
C PHE A 17 -4.87 50.19 -4.40
N ILE A 18 -5.56 50.58 -5.48
CA ILE A 18 -6.21 49.65 -6.40
C ILE A 18 -5.17 48.74 -7.09
N VAL A 19 -4.04 49.30 -7.53
CA VAL A 19 -2.95 48.51 -8.13
C VAL A 19 -2.38 47.53 -7.11
N LEU A 20 -2.16 47.98 -5.87
CA LEU A 20 -1.71 47.10 -4.79
C LEU A 20 -2.69 45.97 -4.51
N LEU A 21 -4.00 46.26 -4.42
CA LEU A 21 -5.05 45.27 -4.25
C LEU A 21 -5.08 44.27 -5.41
N ALA A 22 -4.90 44.71 -6.65
CA ALA A 22 -4.85 43.83 -7.81
C ALA A 22 -3.65 42.86 -7.73
N LEU A 23 -2.46 43.36 -7.37
CA LEU A 23 -1.27 42.53 -7.15
C LEU A 23 -1.51 41.49 -6.03
N LEU A 24 -2.01 41.92 -4.87
CA LEU A 24 -2.34 41.02 -3.77
C LEU A 24 -3.37 39.96 -4.16
N THR A 25 -4.37 40.33 -4.95
CA THR A 25 -5.40 39.41 -5.45
C THR A 25 -4.80 38.34 -6.36
N THR A 26 -3.94 38.73 -7.32
CA THR A 26 -3.28 37.76 -8.21
C THR A 26 -2.38 36.78 -7.45
N LEU A 27 -1.64 37.28 -6.45
CA LEU A 27 -0.83 36.44 -5.57
C LEU A 27 -1.70 35.46 -4.76
N GLY A 28 -2.81 35.93 -4.21
CA GLY A 28 -3.76 35.09 -3.49
C GLY A 28 -4.35 33.98 -4.36
N ILE A 29 -4.67 34.27 -5.62
CA ILE A 29 -5.18 33.28 -6.58
C ILE A 29 -4.12 32.21 -6.85
N VAL A 30 -2.89 32.60 -7.19
CA VAL A 30 -1.78 31.66 -7.45
C VAL A 30 -1.49 30.79 -6.23
N ALA A 31 -1.38 31.41 -5.05
CA ALA A 31 -1.18 30.69 -3.79
C ALA A 31 -2.30 29.68 -3.52
N SER A 32 -3.56 30.04 -3.78
CA SER A 32 -4.70 29.14 -3.60
C SER A 32 -4.65 27.93 -4.54
N PHE A 33 -4.26 28.12 -5.81
CA PHE A 33 -4.10 27.00 -6.74
C PHE A 33 -2.99 26.03 -6.30
N ASN A 34 -1.84 26.57 -5.89
CA ASN A 34 -0.71 25.75 -5.43
C ASN A 34 -1.06 24.97 -4.15
N LEU A 35 -1.72 25.61 -3.17
CA LEU A 35 -2.16 24.95 -1.94
C LEU A 35 -3.16 23.81 -2.21
N ARG A 36 -4.10 24.00 -3.14
CA ARG A 36 -5.05 22.93 -3.53
C ARG A 36 -4.33 21.77 -4.21
N ALA A 37 -3.37 22.05 -5.08
CA ALA A 37 -2.57 21.01 -5.74
C ALA A 37 -1.74 20.22 -4.72
N LEU A 38 -1.10 20.91 -3.78
CA LEU A 38 -0.33 20.29 -2.70
C LEU A 38 -1.21 19.42 -1.80
N HIS A 39 -2.37 19.94 -1.37
CA HIS A 39 -3.33 19.17 -0.56
C HIS A 39 -3.77 17.88 -1.28
N LYS A 40 -4.11 17.97 -2.56
CA LYS A 40 -4.48 16.79 -3.36
C LYS A 40 -3.33 15.79 -3.41
N SER A 41 -2.11 16.25 -3.66
CA SER A 41 -0.95 15.38 -3.74
C SER A 41 -0.64 14.71 -2.41
N ASP A 42 -0.75 15.43 -1.29
CA ASP A 42 -0.57 14.88 0.06
C ASP A 42 -1.62 13.83 0.41
N THR A 43 -2.89 14.10 0.08
CA THR A 43 -3.98 13.11 0.21
C THR A 43 -3.67 11.86 -0.61
N GLU A 44 -3.21 12.01 -1.86
CA GLU A 44 -2.85 10.87 -2.68
C GLU A 44 -1.58 10.15 -2.18
N LEU A 45 -0.64 10.84 -1.53
CA LEU A 45 0.52 10.21 -0.90
C LEU A 45 0.07 9.26 0.21
N TYR A 46 -0.80 9.74 1.09
CA TYR A 46 -1.36 8.96 2.20
C TYR A 46 -2.25 7.82 1.70
N GLU A 47 -3.32 8.12 0.97
CA GLU A 47 -4.35 7.15 0.60
C GLU A 47 -3.90 6.14 -0.46
N ARG A 48 -2.99 6.52 -1.36
CA ARG A 48 -2.60 5.66 -2.49
C ARG A 48 -1.24 5.00 -2.34
N ASN A 49 -0.41 5.45 -1.39
CA ASN A 49 0.88 4.82 -1.13
C ASN A 49 1.00 4.32 0.31
N LEU A 50 0.89 5.20 1.32
CA LEU A 50 1.14 4.80 2.70
C LEU A 50 0.14 3.75 3.20
N VAL A 51 -1.17 4.00 3.03
CA VAL A 51 -2.21 3.04 3.44
C VAL A 51 -2.02 1.68 2.74
N PRO A 52 -1.86 1.62 1.40
CA PRO A 52 -1.58 0.36 0.68
C PRO A 52 -0.30 -0.37 1.10
N ILE A 53 0.76 0.36 1.48
CA ILE A 53 1.97 -0.27 2.04
C ILE A 53 1.64 -0.97 3.35
N GLY A 54 0.84 -0.35 4.22
CA GLY A 54 0.33 -0.96 5.45
C GLY A 54 -0.49 -2.24 5.17
N GLU A 55 -1.39 -2.19 4.19
CA GLU A 55 -2.20 -3.35 3.77
C GLU A 55 -1.32 -4.53 3.34
N ILE A 56 -0.30 -4.29 2.50
CA ILE A 56 0.65 -5.34 2.10
C ILE A 56 1.53 -5.81 3.28
N ALA A 57 1.89 -4.93 4.21
CA ALA A 57 2.60 -5.34 5.42
C ALA A 57 1.73 -6.26 6.29
N HIS A 58 0.43 -5.99 6.42
CA HIS A 58 -0.51 -6.88 7.11
C HIS A 58 -0.65 -8.24 6.41
N VAL A 59 -0.63 -8.27 5.08
CA VAL A 59 -0.57 -9.51 4.30
C VAL A 59 0.71 -10.28 4.63
N ALA A 60 1.87 -9.63 4.65
CA ALA A 60 3.15 -10.25 4.96
C ALA A 60 3.16 -10.88 6.36
N ILE A 61 2.71 -10.13 7.37
CA ILE A 61 2.62 -10.60 8.75
C ILE A 61 1.68 -11.80 8.84
N SER A 62 0.49 -11.71 8.25
CA SER A 62 -0.50 -12.78 8.29
C SER A 62 -0.01 -14.03 7.58
N PHE A 63 0.67 -13.87 6.44
CA PHE A 63 1.27 -14.95 5.68
C PHE A 63 2.33 -15.70 6.49
N GLN A 64 3.24 -14.99 7.16
CA GLN A 64 4.24 -15.64 8.01
C GLN A 64 3.60 -16.34 9.22
N ARG A 65 2.53 -15.77 9.78
CA ARG A 65 1.75 -16.44 10.84
C ARG A 65 1.06 -17.70 10.34
N ILE A 66 0.57 -17.74 9.09
CA ILE A 66 0.05 -18.97 8.48
C ILE A 66 1.15 -20.02 8.41
N ARG A 67 2.36 -19.67 7.95
CA ARG A 67 3.48 -20.61 7.88
C ARG A 67 3.87 -21.17 9.24
N VAL A 68 3.85 -20.35 10.28
CA VAL A 68 4.07 -20.78 11.67
C VAL A 68 2.98 -21.76 12.11
N ASN A 69 1.71 -21.40 11.99
CA ASN A 69 0.61 -22.29 12.39
C ASN A 69 0.59 -23.60 11.57
N LEU A 70 0.98 -23.55 10.30
CA LEU A 70 1.05 -24.72 9.44
C LEU A 70 2.16 -25.69 9.89
N ARG A 71 3.31 -25.14 10.28
CA ARG A 71 4.39 -25.93 10.89
C ARG A 71 3.94 -26.51 12.22
N ASP A 72 3.33 -25.69 13.06
CA ASP A 72 2.91 -26.09 14.41
C ASP A 72 1.86 -27.20 14.32
N ALA A 73 0.86 -27.10 13.43
CA ALA A 73 -0.09 -28.18 13.14
C ALA A 73 0.60 -29.50 12.72
N THR A 74 1.75 -29.41 12.06
CA THR A 74 2.53 -30.58 11.62
C THR A 74 3.32 -31.23 12.75
N ILE A 75 3.78 -30.46 13.75
CA ILE A 75 4.62 -30.98 14.85
C ILE A 75 3.84 -31.23 16.14
N ASP A 76 2.69 -30.57 16.32
CA ASP A 76 1.83 -30.73 17.48
C ASP A 76 1.39 -32.19 17.61
N LEU A 77 1.34 -32.69 18.85
CA LEU A 77 1.00 -34.08 19.16
C LEU A 77 -0.50 -34.27 19.40
N GLN A 78 -1.15 -33.28 20.02
CA GLN A 78 -2.58 -33.35 20.35
C GLN A 78 -3.42 -32.91 19.15
N MET A 79 -4.50 -33.65 18.89
CA MET A 79 -5.41 -33.32 17.79
C MET A 79 -6.13 -31.98 18.01
N SER A 80 -6.42 -31.63 19.27
CA SER A 80 -7.01 -30.34 19.64
C SER A 80 -6.15 -29.17 19.15
N ASP A 81 -4.84 -29.26 19.35
CA ASP A 81 -3.90 -28.19 19.04
C ASP A 81 -3.79 -28.03 17.52
N LYS A 82 -3.72 -29.16 16.79
CA LYS A 82 -3.74 -29.16 15.31
C LYS A 82 -5.00 -28.49 14.74
N ILE A 83 -6.15 -28.73 15.35
CA ILE A 83 -7.42 -28.10 14.96
C ILE A 83 -7.38 -26.60 15.25
N GLU A 84 -6.89 -26.19 16.42
CA GLU A 84 -6.71 -24.78 16.76
C GLU A 84 -5.81 -24.05 15.74
N ARG A 85 -4.68 -24.66 15.35
CA ARG A 85 -3.79 -24.10 14.33
C ARG A 85 -4.48 -23.98 12.97
N LYS A 86 -5.27 -24.98 12.57
CA LYS A 86 -6.06 -24.93 11.32
C LYS A 86 -7.08 -23.79 11.35
N ASP A 87 -7.80 -23.62 12.45
CA ASP A 87 -8.79 -22.56 12.58
C ASP A 87 -8.11 -21.19 12.55
N ARG A 88 -6.95 -21.06 13.21
CA ARG A 88 -6.16 -19.83 13.15
C ARG A 88 -5.67 -19.51 11.74
N ILE A 89 -5.29 -20.53 10.96
CA ILE A 89 -4.92 -20.35 9.55
C ILE A 89 -6.10 -19.78 8.75
N LYS A 90 -7.31 -20.30 8.96
CA LYS A 90 -8.52 -19.82 8.28
C LYS A 90 -8.82 -18.35 8.57
N GLU A 91 -8.63 -17.92 9.82
CA GLU A 91 -8.78 -16.51 10.21
C GLU A 91 -7.74 -15.62 9.52
N LEU A 92 -6.49 -16.07 9.45
CA LEU A 92 -5.40 -15.33 8.79
C LEU A 92 -5.61 -15.25 7.27
N ASP A 93 -6.13 -16.31 6.64
CA ASP A 93 -6.51 -16.29 5.22
C ASP A 93 -7.57 -15.22 4.95
N ALA A 94 -8.57 -15.09 5.84
CA ALA A 94 -9.61 -14.07 5.72
C ALA A 94 -9.03 -12.65 5.83
N ILE A 95 -8.04 -12.44 6.73
CA ILE A 95 -7.31 -11.18 6.84
C ILE A 95 -6.55 -10.89 5.54
N ILE A 96 -5.77 -11.84 5.03
CA ILE A 96 -5.02 -11.69 3.78
C ILE A 96 -5.95 -11.30 2.63
N TYR A 97 -7.06 -12.02 2.45
CA TYR A 97 -8.03 -11.72 1.41
C TYR A 97 -8.63 -10.31 1.56
N GLY A 98 -8.97 -9.91 2.79
CA GLY A 98 -9.49 -8.59 3.09
C GLY A 98 -8.51 -7.48 2.73
N GLU A 99 -7.25 -7.61 3.13
CA GLU A 99 -6.20 -6.62 2.86
C GLU A 99 -5.83 -6.55 1.37
N LEU A 100 -5.70 -7.70 0.70
CA LEU A 100 -5.44 -7.73 -0.76
C LEU A 100 -6.57 -7.05 -1.55
N LYS A 101 -7.84 -7.24 -1.14
CA LYS A 101 -8.99 -6.58 -1.78
C LYS A 101 -8.99 -5.06 -1.57
N LYS A 102 -8.52 -4.57 -0.43
CA LYS A 102 -8.36 -3.12 -0.22
C LYS A 102 -7.21 -2.59 -1.08
N PHE A 103 -6.07 -3.28 -1.06
CA PHE A 103 -4.89 -2.92 -1.83
C PHE A 103 -5.19 -2.81 -3.33
N GLU A 104 -5.90 -3.78 -3.89
CA GLU A 104 -6.26 -3.84 -5.31
C GLU A 104 -6.97 -2.57 -5.81
N LYS A 105 -7.84 -1.99 -4.97
CA LYS A 105 -8.59 -0.77 -5.30
C LYS A 105 -7.69 0.45 -5.45
N THR A 106 -6.49 0.41 -4.86
CA THR A 106 -5.52 1.52 -4.89
C THR A 106 -4.54 1.44 -6.05
N ILE A 107 -4.55 0.35 -6.81
CA ILE A 107 -3.58 0.12 -7.89
C ILE A 107 -3.94 0.98 -9.11
N LYS A 108 -3.02 1.90 -9.43
CA LYS A 108 -3.05 2.75 -10.64
C LYS A 108 -1.82 2.60 -11.53
N ASP A 109 -0.76 2.00 -10.98
CA ASP A 109 0.52 1.78 -11.66
C ASP A 109 0.53 0.38 -12.28
N ASN A 110 0.98 0.27 -13.53
CA ASN A 110 0.96 -0.99 -14.28
C ASN A 110 1.94 -2.02 -13.70
N GLU A 111 3.11 -1.60 -13.21
CA GLU A 111 4.06 -2.52 -12.57
C GLU A 111 3.49 -3.08 -11.27
N VAL A 112 2.80 -2.24 -10.48
CA VAL A 112 2.08 -2.69 -9.28
C VAL A 112 0.97 -3.68 -9.63
N ARG A 113 0.22 -3.45 -10.72
CA ARG A 113 -0.84 -4.38 -11.18
C ARG A 113 -0.26 -5.74 -11.53
N GLN A 114 0.80 -5.76 -12.34
CA GLN A 114 1.45 -7.00 -12.77
C GLN A 114 2.01 -7.80 -11.58
N GLU A 115 2.69 -7.12 -10.64
CA GLU A 115 3.24 -7.80 -9.47
C GLU A 115 2.14 -8.26 -8.49
N PHE A 116 1.02 -7.54 -8.40
CA PHE A 116 -0.15 -7.98 -7.62
C PHE A 116 -0.77 -9.26 -8.19
N GLU A 117 -0.87 -9.38 -9.52
CA GLU A 117 -1.32 -10.61 -10.17
C GLU A 117 -0.35 -11.78 -9.92
N ALA A 118 0.96 -11.53 -9.96
CA ALA A 118 1.98 -12.52 -9.62
C ALA A 118 1.91 -12.97 -8.16
N LEU A 119 1.64 -12.03 -7.23
CA LEU A 119 1.40 -12.34 -5.82
C LEU A 119 0.16 -13.25 -5.66
N ASN A 120 -0.95 -12.90 -6.30
CA ASN A 120 -2.18 -13.71 -6.24
C ASN A 120 -1.97 -15.13 -6.77
N ALA A 121 -1.29 -15.28 -7.91
CA ALA A 121 -0.96 -16.59 -8.46
C ALA A 121 -0.10 -17.43 -7.48
N SER A 122 0.89 -16.80 -6.84
CA SER A 122 1.74 -17.46 -5.84
C SER A 122 0.96 -17.83 -4.58
N MET A 123 0.04 -16.98 -4.13
CA MET A 123 -0.89 -17.26 -3.01
C MET A 123 -1.81 -18.43 -3.32
N THR A 124 -2.37 -18.52 -4.53
CA THR A 124 -3.18 -19.67 -4.97
C THR A 124 -2.37 -20.96 -4.95
N SER A 125 -1.14 -20.93 -5.48
CA SER A 125 -0.24 -22.09 -5.45
C SER A 125 0.08 -22.53 -4.02
N PHE A 126 0.42 -21.58 -3.15
CA PHE A 126 0.67 -21.86 -1.74
C PHE A 126 -0.57 -22.42 -1.03
N SER A 127 -1.77 -21.91 -1.32
CA SER A 127 -3.01 -22.40 -0.70
C SER A 127 -3.26 -23.88 -1.01
N SER A 128 -3.03 -24.30 -2.26
CA SER A 128 -3.16 -25.72 -2.64
C SER A 128 -2.18 -26.61 -1.85
N GLN A 129 -0.94 -26.15 -1.66
CA GLN A 129 0.06 -26.91 -0.90
C GLN A 129 -0.25 -26.92 0.61
N LYS A 130 -0.68 -25.77 1.16
CA LYS A 130 -1.13 -25.61 2.54
C LYS A 130 -2.26 -26.59 2.89
N GLU A 131 -3.25 -26.76 2.01
CA GLU A 131 -4.34 -27.71 2.21
C GLU A 131 -3.85 -29.16 2.27
N LYS A 132 -2.93 -29.55 1.37
CA LYS A 132 -2.30 -30.90 1.41
C LYS A 132 -1.53 -31.13 2.70
N ILE A 133 -0.75 -30.14 3.13
CA ILE A 133 0.04 -30.20 4.37
C ILE A 133 -0.89 -30.37 5.58
N LEU A 134 -1.96 -29.57 5.68
CA LEU A 134 -2.94 -29.69 6.75
C LEU A 134 -3.64 -31.05 6.75
N ALA A 135 -4.05 -31.55 5.58
CA ALA A 135 -4.68 -32.86 5.47
C ALA A 135 -3.79 -33.98 6.00
N LEU A 136 -2.49 -33.95 5.68
CA LEU A 136 -1.50 -34.91 6.18
C LEU A 136 -1.24 -34.76 7.68
N ALA A 137 -1.11 -33.52 8.15
CA ALA A 137 -0.87 -33.21 9.56
C ALA A 137 -2.01 -33.72 10.48
N LEU A 138 -3.26 -33.59 10.03
CA LEU A 138 -4.46 -34.04 10.77
C LEU A 138 -4.64 -35.55 10.83
N VAL A 139 -3.90 -36.32 10.02
CA VAL A 139 -3.86 -37.79 10.10
C VAL A 139 -2.49 -38.30 10.58
N ASN A 140 -1.72 -37.43 11.24
CA ASN A 140 -0.40 -37.71 11.80
C ASN A 140 0.66 -38.18 10.78
N LYS A 141 0.47 -37.88 9.50
CA LYS A 141 1.44 -38.14 8.42
C LYS A 141 2.48 -37.01 8.34
N ASN A 142 3.11 -36.70 9.47
CA ASN A 142 3.92 -35.49 9.66
C ASN A 142 5.17 -35.46 8.76
N LEU A 143 5.83 -36.61 8.55
CA LEU A 143 7.01 -36.70 7.67
C LEU A 143 6.66 -36.39 6.21
N GLU A 144 5.48 -36.82 5.75
CA GLU A 144 4.98 -36.53 4.41
C GLU A 144 4.60 -35.05 4.28
N ALA A 145 3.94 -34.49 5.29
CA ALA A 145 3.64 -33.06 5.38
C ALA A 145 4.91 -32.20 5.28
N VAL A 146 5.99 -32.58 5.99
CA VAL A 146 7.28 -31.88 5.93
C VAL A 146 7.91 -31.90 4.54
N LYS A 147 7.74 -32.98 3.75
CA LYS A 147 8.23 -33.03 2.36
C LYS A 147 7.56 -31.94 1.50
N TYR A 148 6.25 -31.78 1.61
CA TYR A 148 5.53 -30.71 0.90
C TYR A 148 5.92 -29.32 1.41
N MET A 149 6.09 -29.15 2.74
CA MET A 149 6.53 -27.89 3.34
C MET A 149 7.90 -27.43 2.82
N ARG A 150 8.83 -28.36 2.61
CA ARG A 150 10.20 -28.07 2.13
C ARG A 150 10.34 -28.09 0.61
N GLY A 151 9.34 -28.58 -0.10
CA GLY A 151 9.27 -28.60 -1.57
C GLY A 151 8.45 -27.44 -2.12
N ASP A 152 7.37 -27.76 -2.84
CA ASP A 152 6.53 -26.79 -3.55
C ASP A 152 6.02 -25.64 -2.67
N ALA A 153 5.65 -25.92 -1.41
CA ALA A 153 5.17 -24.87 -0.52
C ALA A 153 6.26 -23.83 -0.18
N LEU A 154 7.52 -24.26 -0.08
CA LEU A 154 8.65 -23.36 0.14
C LEU A 154 8.89 -22.47 -1.08
N VAL A 155 8.83 -23.04 -2.29
CA VAL A 155 8.98 -22.29 -3.54
C VAL A 155 7.89 -21.23 -3.66
N ALA A 156 6.63 -21.60 -3.44
CA ALA A 156 5.51 -20.65 -3.45
C ALA A 156 5.66 -19.58 -2.37
N ALA A 157 6.12 -19.94 -1.17
CA ALA A 157 6.34 -18.99 -0.09
C ALA A 157 7.45 -17.97 -0.40
N GLN A 158 8.55 -18.41 -1.01
CA GLN A 158 9.62 -17.51 -1.45
C GLN A 158 9.15 -16.56 -2.55
N ALA A 159 8.30 -17.03 -3.47
CA ALA A 159 7.69 -16.19 -4.49
C ALA A 159 6.79 -15.12 -3.86
N ILE A 160 5.95 -15.50 -2.89
CA ILE A 160 5.11 -14.56 -2.12
C ILE A 160 5.96 -13.50 -1.42
N ASP A 161 6.98 -13.91 -0.67
CA ASP A 161 7.86 -12.98 0.07
C ASP A 161 8.56 -11.99 -0.87
N LYS A 162 9.03 -12.48 -2.02
CA LYS A 162 9.65 -11.64 -3.06
C LYS A 162 8.66 -10.65 -3.66
N SER A 163 7.43 -11.09 -3.98
CA SER A 163 6.40 -10.22 -4.56
C SER A 163 5.93 -9.15 -3.59
N ILE A 164 5.75 -9.50 -2.31
CA ILE A 164 5.44 -8.54 -1.24
C ILE A 164 6.53 -7.46 -1.15
N GLY A 165 7.81 -7.86 -1.12
CA GLY A 165 8.93 -6.91 -1.07
C GLY A 165 8.92 -5.95 -2.25
N LYS A 166 8.74 -6.46 -3.48
CA LYS A 166 8.66 -5.62 -4.68
C LYS A 166 7.49 -4.65 -4.66
N LEU A 167 6.31 -5.07 -4.19
CA LEU A 167 5.14 -4.20 -4.09
C LEU A 167 5.40 -3.05 -3.12
N ILE A 168 5.97 -3.34 -1.95
CA ILE A 168 6.37 -2.33 -0.96
C ILE A 168 7.40 -1.37 -1.57
N ASP A 169 8.46 -1.89 -2.20
CA ASP A 169 9.51 -1.09 -2.81
C ASP A 169 8.96 -0.17 -3.91
N ARG A 170 8.09 -0.69 -4.80
CA ARG A 170 7.50 0.10 -5.89
C ARG A 170 6.58 1.18 -5.34
N LYS A 171 5.69 0.86 -4.40
CA LYS A 171 4.82 1.87 -3.75
C LYS A 171 5.64 2.92 -2.99
N THR A 172 6.75 2.54 -2.36
CA THR A 172 7.66 3.47 -1.67
C THR A 172 8.35 4.40 -2.67
N LYS A 173 8.79 3.89 -3.82
CA LYS A 173 9.35 4.72 -4.91
C LYS A 173 8.33 5.70 -5.47
N LEU A 174 7.08 5.26 -5.69
CA LEU A 174 5.98 6.12 -6.14
C LEU A 174 5.65 7.21 -5.10
N ALA A 175 5.66 6.85 -3.81
CA ALA A 175 5.50 7.80 -2.71
C ALA A 175 6.59 8.87 -2.73
N LYS A 176 7.86 8.46 -2.87
CA LYS A 176 9.00 9.37 -2.95
C LYS A 176 8.90 10.31 -4.15
N GLN A 177 8.62 9.78 -5.35
CA GLN A 177 8.45 10.59 -6.55
C GLN A 177 7.37 11.66 -6.37
N ARG A 178 6.26 11.31 -5.70
CA ARG A 178 5.20 12.26 -5.39
C ARG A 178 5.63 13.32 -4.39
N ALA A 179 6.38 12.94 -3.35
CA ALA A 179 6.93 13.89 -2.37
C ALA A 179 7.92 14.87 -3.03
N ASP A 180 8.84 14.37 -3.86
CA ASP A 180 9.82 15.19 -4.58
C ASP A 180 9.12 16.22 -5.51
N ASN A 181 8.05 15.79 -6.20
CA ASN A 181 7.23 16.69 -7.04
C ASN A 181 6.52 17.77 -6.22
N ASN A 182 6.13 17.48 -4.97
CA ASN A 182 5.51 18.47 -4.08
C ASN A 182 6.51 19.55 -3.65
N THR A 183 7.76 19.19 -3.41
CA THR A 183 8.82 20.15 -3.07
C THR A 183 9.10 21.10 -4.23
N VAL A 184 9.11 20.61 -5.47
CA VAL A 184 9.26 21.47 -6.66
C VAL A 184 8.07 22.40 -6.83
N ALA A 185 6.84 21.95 -6.57
CA ALA A 185 5.65 22.80 -6.68
C ALA A 185 5.51 23.85 -5.56
N ALA A 186 6.23 23.67 -4.45
CA ALA A 186 6.20 24.58 -3.29
C ALA A 186 7.25 25.70 -3.35
N ASN A 187 8.29 25.55 -4.19
CA ASN A 187 9.38 26.52 -4.37
C ASN A 187 9.20 27.30 -5.69
#